data_AF-A0A523AZ59-F1
#
_entry.id   AF-A0A523AZ59-F1
#
_cell.length_a   1.000
_cell.length_b   1.000
_cell.length_c   1.000
_cell.angle_alpha   90.00
_cell.angle_beta   90.00
_cell.angle_gamma   90.00
#
_symmetry.space_group_name_H-M   'P 1'
#
loop_
_entity.id
_entity.type
_entity.pdbx_description
1 polymer ?
#
loop_
_entity_poly.entity_id
_entity_poly.type
_entity_poly.pdbx_seq_one_letter_code
_entity_poly.pdbx_strand_id
1 'polypeptide(L)' 'MLVEEKIGKLVKKVVIKYLKGNKTFEIPLTDELRRHVLYVISRIKSIIEGEKLPRGNYKKRRNCGFMKICGEA' A
#
# COMPACT_ATOMS: atom_id res chain seq x y z
N MET A 1 -3.98 5.68 -12.16
CA MET A 1 -4.52 4.55 -11.35
C MET A 1 -4.83 3.41 -12.31
N LEU A 2 -4.16 2.26 -12.15
CA LEU A 2 -4.10 1.18 -13.16
C LEU A 2 -5.45 0.76 -13.76
N VAL A 3 -6.51 0.70 -12.94
CA VAL A 3 -7.84 0.28 -13.37
C VAL A 3 -8.58 1.41 -14.09
N GLU A 4 -8.55 2.62 -13.55
CA GLU A 4 -9.19 3.80 -14.17
C GLU A 4 -8.54 4.15 -15.52
N GLU A 5 -7.22 4.00 -15.63
CA GLU A 5 -6.47 4.21 -16.88
C GLU A 5 -6.86 3.20 -17.97
N LYS A 6 -7.16 1.96 -17.59
CA LYS A 6 -7.57 0.91 -18.52
C LYS A 6 -9.03 1.02 -18.95
N ILE A 7 -9.92 1.46 -18.05
CA ILE A 7 -11.37 1.44 -18.25
C ILE A 7 -11.90 2.81 -18.72
N GLY A 8 -11.13 3.90 -18.53
CA GLY A 8 -11.54 5.26 -18.89
C GLY A 8 -12.73 5.77 -18.06
N LYS A 9 -13.01 5.13 -16.91
CA LYS A 9 -14.14 5.46 -16.03
C LYS A 9 -13.65 5.58 -14.60
N LEU A 10 -14.29 6.49 -13.86
CA LEU A 10 -14.04 6.67 -12.44
C LEU A 10 -14.49 5.44 -11.64
N VAL A 11 -13.60 4.89 -10.82
CA VAL A 11 -13.91 3.79 -9.90
C VAL A 11 -14.37 4.39 -8.57
N LYS A 12 -15.60 4.08 -8.15
CA LYS A 12 -16.19 4.62 -6.91
C LYS A 12 -16.01 3.72 -5.69
N LYS A 13 -15.82 2.42 -5.89
CA LYS A 13 -15.69 1.44 -4.82
C LYS A 13 -14.88 0.23 -5.25
N VAL A 14 -14.34 -0.48 -4.27
CA VAL A 14 -13.64 -1.75 -4.44
C VAL A 14 -14.29 -2.80 -3.54
N VAL A 15 -14.36 -4.03 -4.02
CA VAL A 15 -14.89 -5.17 -3.26
C VAL A 15 -13.73 -6.11 -2.93
N ILE A 16 -13.55 -6.42 -1.64
CA ILE A 16 -12.57 -7.38 -1.14
C ILE A 16 -13.32 -8.61 -0.65
N LYS A 17 -13.15 -9.74 -1.35
CA LYS A 17 -13.73 -11.03 -0.97
C LYS A 17 -12.66 -11.95 -0.39
N TYR A 18 -12.81 -12.30 0.88
CA TYR A 18 -12.02 -13.33 1.54
C TYR A 18 -12.66 -14.70 1.28
N LEU A 19 -11.96 -15.53 0.49
CA LEU A 19 -12.41 -16.90 0.19
C LEU A 19 -12.52 -17.73 1.47
N LYS A 20 -11.52 -17.61 2.34
CA LYS A 20 -11.54 -18.24 3.67
C LYS A 20 -12.53 -17.48 4.56
N GLY A 21 -13.62 -18.15 4.94
CA GLY A 21 -14.67 -17.59 5.80
C GLY A 21 -15.73 -16.77 5.07
N ASN A 22 -15.71 -16.74 3.73
CA ASN A 22 -16.73 -16.12 2.86
C ASN A 22 -17.11 -14.68 3.25
N LYS A 23 -16.14 -13.89 3.72
CA LYS A 23 -16.36 -12.49 4.12
C LYS A 23 -16.17 -11.56 2.93
N THR A 24 -17.07 -10.61 2.76
CA THR A 24 -16.99 -9.60 1.70
C THR A 24 -17.02 -8.21 2.32
N PHE A 25 -16.12 -7.35 1.86
CA PHE A 25 -16.02 -5.96 2.27
C PHE A 25 -16.16 -5.06 1.06
N GLU A 26 -17.06 -4.09 1.13
CA GLU A 26 -17.15 -3.02 0.16
C GLU A 26 -16.49 -1.77 0.73
N ILE A 27 -15.54 -1.21 0.00
CA ILE A 27 -14.77 -0.05 0.42
C ILE A 27 -15.01 1.08 -0.59
N PRO A 28 -15.59 2.23 -0.16
CA PRO A 28 -15.71 3.40 -1.01
C PRO A 28 -14.34 4.04 -1.27
N LEU A 29 -14.09 4.47 -2.51
CA LEU A 29 -12.88 5.20 -2.87
C LEU A 29 -13.11 6.71 -2.73
N THR A 30 -12.72 7.25 -1.57
CA THR A 30 -12.76 8.68 -1.30
C THR A 30 -11.54 9.39 -1.86
N ASP A 31 -11.65 10.71 -2.07
CA ASP A 31 -10.52 11.51 -2.54
C ASP A 31 -9.40 11.59 -1.50
N GLU A 32 -9.74 11.55 -0.21
CA GLU A 32 -8.76 11.43 0.87
C GLU A 32 -7.94 10.14 0.74
N LEU A 33 -8.61 9.00 0.51
CA LEU A 33 -7.94 7.72 0.31
C LEU A 33 -7.02 7.77 -0.92
N ARG A 34 -7.48 8.36 -2.03
CA ARG A 34 -6.66 8.55 -3.25
C ARG A 34 -5.41 9.38 -2.95
N ARG A 35 -5.58 10.54 -2.30
CA ARG A 35 -4.47 11.43 -1.92
C ARG A 35 -3.47 10.72 -1.01
N HIS A 36 -3.96 9.96 -0.04
CA HIS A 36 -3.12 9.19 0.86
C HIS A 36 -2.29 8.13 0.10
N VAL A 37 -2.91 7.39 -0.82
CA VAL A 37 -2.19 6.40 -1.64
C VAL A 37 -1.12 7.07 -2.52
N LEU A 38 -1.44 8.19 -3.17
CA LEU A 38 -0.47 8.94 -3.98
C LEU A 38 0.70 9.46 -3.12
N TYR A 39 0.41 9.95 -1.92
CA TYR A 39 1.44 10.33 -0.95
C TYR A 39 2.32 9.15 -0.54
N VAL A 40 1.74 7.98 -0.26
CA VAL A 40 2.52 6.78 0.08
C VAL A 40 3.42 6.36 -1.08
N ILE A 41 2.92 6.40 -2.32
CA ILE A 41 3.71 6.10 -3.52
C ILE A 41 4.88 7.08 -3.67
N SER A 42 4.65 8.39 -3.49
CA SER A 42 5.72 9.38 -3.61
C SER A 42 6.81 9.18 -2.55
N ARG A 43 6.42 8.81 -1.32
CA ARG A 43 7.36 8.44 -0.26
C ARG A 43 8.19 7.21 -0.62
N ILE A 44 7.57 6.17 -1.18
CA ILE A 44 8.28 4.97 -1.64
C ILE A 44 9.29 5.33 -2.72
N LYS A 45 8.90 6.14 -3.73
CA LYS A 45 9.82 6.59 -4.78
C LYS A 45 11.01 7.36 -4.23
N SER A 46 10.77 8.29 -3.30
CA SER A 46 11.85 9.05 -2.66
C SER A 46 12.84 8.17 -1.87
N ILE A 47 12.37 7.07 -1.25
CA ILE A 47 13.25 6.09 -0.58
C ILE A 47 14.12 5.36 -1.59
N ILE A 48 13.55 4.96 -2.72
CA ILE A 48 14.27 4.26 -3.80
C ILE A 48 15.31 5.19 -4.42
N GLU A 49 14.91 6.41 -4.81
CA GLU A 49 15.79 7.40 -5.45
C GLU A 49 16.91 7.88 -4.52
N GLY A 50 16.62 8.06 -3.23
CA GLY A 50 17.62 8.48 -2.25
C GLY A 50 18.47 7.33 -1.69
N GLU A 51 18.22 6.08 -2.10
CA GLU A 51 18.85 4.84 -1.60
C GLU A 51 18.94 4.77 -0.06
N LYS A 52 18.01 5.43 0.64
CA LYS A 52 18.03 5.57 2.09
C LYS A 52 16.79 4.96 2.71
N LEU A 53 16.98 3.82 3.35
CA LEU A 53 15.90 3.11 4.04
C LEU A 53 15.33 3.96 5.19
N PRO A 54 13.99 3.99 5.35
CA PRO A 54 13.37 4.66 6.47
C PRO A 54 13.58 3.86 7.76
N ARG A 55 13.67 4.56 8.89
CA ARG A 55 13.75 3.92 10.21
C ARG A 55 12.55 3.01 10.45
N GLY A 56 12.81 1.73 10.69
CA GLY A 56 11.78 0.73 10.91
C GLY A 56 11.02 0.92 12.23
N ASN A 57 9.77 0.44 12.27
CA ASN A 57 9.02 0.30 13.53
C ASN A 57 9.25 -1.10 14.10
N TYR A 58 9.84 -1.19 15.30
CA TYR A 58 10.16 -2.43 16.00
C TYR A 58 8.99 -3.44 16.04
N LYS A 59 7.74 -2.99 16.24
CA LYS A 59 6.58 -3.89 16.30
C LYS A 59 6.29 -4.58 14.97
N LYS A 60 6.62 -3.94 13.84
CA LYS A 60 6.37 -4.47 12.48
C LYS A 60 7.52 -5.35 11.97
N ARG A 61 8.67 -5.40 12.66
CA ARG A 61 9.82 -6.22 12.25
C ARG A 61 9.60 -7.72 12.41
N ARG A 62 8.80 -8.15 13.40
CA ARG A 62 8.61 -9.58 13.73
C ARG A 62 8.14 -10.45 12.56
N ASN A 63 7.41 -9.87 11.62
CA ASN A 63 6.88 -10.59 10.45
C ASN A 63 7.53 -10.14 9.13
N CYS A 64 8.66 -9.42 9.18
CA CYS A 64 9.34 -8.94 7.99
C CYS A 64 10.30 -10.01 7.44
N GLY A 65 10.07 -10.47 6.20
CA GLY A 65 10.93 -11.45 5.53
C GLY A 65 12.35 -10.95 5.23
N PHE A 66 12.56 -9.63 5.20
CA PHE A 66 13.85 -9.00 4.90
C PHE A 66 14.67 -8.67 6.15
N MET A 67 14.24 -9.10 7.34
CA MET A 67 14.89 -8.73 8.60
C MET A 67 16.38 -9.09 8.63
N LYS A 68 16.77 -10.22 8.03
CA LYS A 68 18.17 -10.69 7.98
C LYS A 68 19.10 -9.78 7.18
N ILE A 69 18.57 -9.03 6.21
CA ILE A 69 19.35 -8.16 5.33
C ILE A 69 19.11 -6.66 5.59
N CYS A 70 18.14 -6.32 6.45
CA CYS A 70 17.71 -4.94 6.66
C CYS A 70 18.77 -4.07 7.36
N GLY A 71 19.83 -4.66 7.92
CA GLY A 71 21.02 -3.93 8.45
C GLY A 71 20.77 -3.01 9.65
N GLU A 72 19.52 -2.62 9.92
CA GLU A 72 19.12 -1.87 11.10
C GLU A 72 19.11 -2.81 12.32
N ALA A 73 20.28 -3.15 12.85
CA ALA A 73 20.42 -3.59 14.24
C ALA A 73 20.26 -2.39 15.18
#